data_AF-A0AA38CRD7-F1
#
_entry.id   AF-A0AA38CRD7-F1
#
_cell.length_a   1.000
_cell.length_b   1.000
_cell.length_c   1.000
_cell.angle_alpha   90.00
_cell.angle_beta   90.00
_cell.angle_gamma   90.00
#
_symmetry.space_group_name_H-M   'P 1'
#
loop_
_entity.id
_entity.type
_entity.pdbx_description
1 polymer ?
#
loop_
_entity_poly.entity_id
_entity_poly.type
_entity_poly.pdbx_seq_one_letter_code
_entity_poly.pdbx_strand_id
1 'polypeptide(L)'
;MKPPIPRKDPVAVSAHGITWHDPYQWISNAKDPAVSHHLQQENRYTETFMADTVELQQQLEAEMLSRMTPEVSTPPERRGPWLYYQCIPEGKEYPVLCRRRERRDGFAIAFFDYVRGHYREEVLLDWNEIGVQFGYVNVGTYQISPDQRYLAYTLDVSRGERFTLFVKDLWTGSILSNTNIEGVVSLAWGKDGKILLYTVSDDLHRPFKVFGKRIDSEYEDMLLFEENDKSCCVDIASTKDCQFIIINSNSRTSSEVYFMDSTDIATGLQRIRRRETGVQYFVEHHHGFFYILTNAPLGDIKVVMENYYLARCSVCNIGSNEWQ
;
A
#
# COMPACT_ATOMS: atom_id res chain seq x y z
N MET A 1 29.35 8.35 32.45
CA MET A 1 28.40 9.49 32.47
C MET A 1 27.14 9.04 33.22
N LYS A 2 26.43 9.92 33.94
CA LYS A 2 25.14 9.54 34.56
C LYS A 2 24.02 9.68 33.52
N PRO A 3 22.99 8.81 33.54
CA PRO A 3 21.84 8.97 32.64
C PRO A 3 21.14 10.31 32.91
N PRO A 4 20.67 11.01 31.86
CA PRO A 4 19.92 12.23 32.04
C PRO A 4 18.61 11.92 32.77
N ILE A 5 18.19 12.84 33.64
CA ILE A 5 16.96 12.67 34.41
C ILE A 5 15.92 13.63 33.81
N PRO A 6 14.83 13.12 33.22
CA PRO A 6 13.78 13.98 32.67
C PRO A 6 13.12 14.80 33.78
N ARG A 7 12.74 16.04 33.47
CA ARG A 7 11.90 16.84 34.36
C ARG A 7 10.55 16.15 34.56
N LYS A 8 9.97 16.31 35.74
CA LYS A 8 8.64 15.79 36.09
C LYS A 8 7.69 16.96 36.21
N ASP A 9 6.72 17.04 35.31
CA ASP A 9 5.65 18.02 35.30
C ASP A 9 4.30 17.27 35.34
N PRO A 10 3.83 16.85 36.53
CA PRO A 10 2.64 16.01 36.67
C PRO A 10 1.39 16.67 36.09
N VAL A 11 0.87 16.09 35.01
CA VAL A 11 -0.43 16.46 34.43
C VAL A 11 -1.47 15.42 34.83
N ALA A 12 -2.60 15.85 35.38
CA ALA A 12 -3.70 14.95 35.70
C ALA A 12 -4.40 14.49 34.41
N VAL A 13 -4.53 13.18 34.24
CA VAL A 13 -5.25 12.53 33.14
C VAL A 13 -6.41 11.77 33.75
N SER A 14 -7.59 11.85 33.13
CA SER A 14 -8.80 11.18 33.63
C SER A 14 -9.49 10.41 32.51
N ALA A 15 -9.81 9.15 32.78
CA ALA A 15 -10.58 8.29 31.89
C ALA A 15 -11.45 7.33 32.73
N HIS A 16 -12.69 7.12 32.30
CA HIS A 16 -13.65 6.22 32.96
C HIS A 16 -13.83 6.46 34.47
N GLY A 17 -13.73 7.73 34.91
CA GLY A 17 -13.86 8.10 36.32
C GLY A 17 -12.62 7.84 37.19
N ILE A 18 -11.50 7.41 36.60
CA ILE A 18 -10.22 7.18 37.27
C ILE A 18 -9.26 8.28 36.84
N THR A 19 -8.56 8.88 37.82
CA THR A 19 -7.56 9.94 37.57
C THR A 19 -6.18 9.48 38.04
N TRP A 20 -5.17 9.72 37.21
CA TRP A 20 -3.76 9.52 37.54
C TRP A 20 -2.94 10.71 37.04
N HIS A 21 -1.67 10.79 37.45
CA HIS A 21 -0.76 11.84 36.99
C HIS A 21 0.27 11.25 36.02
N ASP A 22 0.41 11.87 34.85
CA ASP A 22 1.53 11.62 33.95
C ASP A 22 2.60 12.71 34.16
N PRO A 23 3.74 12.41 34.81
CA PRO A 23 4.81 13.38 35.02
C PRO A 23 5.60 13.70 33.75
N TYR A 24 5.40 12.97 32.65
CA TYR A 24 6.18 13.09 31.42
C TYR A 24 5.34 13.47 30.20
N GLN A 25 4.08 13.87 30.40
CA GLN A 25 3.18 14.32 29.34
C GLN A 25 3.81 15.38 28.42
N TRP A 26 4.68 16.23 28.94
CA TRP A 26 5.38 17.26 28.18
C TRP A 26 6.23 16.69 27.02
N ILE A 27 6.71 15.44 27.12
CA ILE A 27 7.51 14.77 26.06
C ILE A 27 6.68 14.55 24.79
N SER A 28 5.36 14.44 24.89
CA SER A 28 4.50 14.23 23.71
C SER A 28 4.46 15.45 22.77
N ASN A 29 4.89 16.63 23.24
CA ASN A 29 4.97 17.83 22.42
C ASN A 29 6.34 17.94 21.74
N ALA A 30 6.49 17.31 20.56
CA ALA A 30 7.73 17.32 19.80
C ALA A 30 8.24 18.74 19.42
N LYS A 31 7.38 19.78 19.48
CA LYS A 31 7.76 21.17 19.21
C LYS A 31 8.31 21.91 20.44
N ASP A 32 8.19 21.35 21.64
CA ASP A 32 8.76 21.94 22.85
C ASP A 32 10.30 21.81 22.80
N PRO A 33 11.06 22.93 22.86
CA PRO A 33 12.53 22.89 22.88
C PRO A 33 13.11 22.03 24.01
N ALA A 34 12.40 21.88 25.12
CA ALA A 34 12.82 21.00 26.22
C ALA A 34 12.90 19.53 25.78
N VAL A 35 12.05 19.10 24.84
CA VAL A 35 12.05 17.72 24.32
C VAL A 35 13.30 17.49 23.50
N SER A 36 13.57 18.36 22.53
CA SER A 36 14.78 18.28 21.71
C SER A 36 16.05 18.31 22.57
N HIS A 37 16.12 19.20 23.56
CA HIS A 37 17.25 19.26 24.49
C HIS A 37 17.41 17.96 25.29
N HIS A 38 16.33 17.38 25.80
CA HIS A 38 16.40 16.11 26.52
C HIS A 38 16.84 14.96 25.60
N LEU A 39 16.32 14.89 24.37
CA LEU A 39 16.74 13.89 23.38
C LEU A 39 18.25 14.01 23.04
N GLN A 40 18.78 15.23 22.94
CA GLN A 40 20.22 15.44 22.74
C GLN A 40 21.05 14.92 23.94
N GLN A 41 20.54 15.09 25.16
CA GLN A 41 21.19 14.54 26.36
C GLN A 41 21.17 13.01 26.37
N GLU A 42 20.05 12.40 25.99
CA GLU A 42 19.90 10.94 25.87
C GLU A 42 20.82 10.37 24.78
N ASN A 43 20.91 11.03 23.62
CA ASN A 43 21.83 10.65 22.53
C ASN A 43 23.28 10.70 23.01
N ARG A 44 23.69 11.79 23.66
CA ARG A 44 25.06 11.93 24.20
C ARG A 44 25.37 10.89 25.28
N TYR A 45 24.40 10.59 26.14
CA TYR A 45 24.55 9.52 27.12
C TYR A 45 24.75 8.18 26.44
N THR A 46 23.94 7.87 25.42
CA THR A 46 24.04 6.65 24.60
C THR A 46 25.40 6.54 23.93
N GLU A 47 25.87 7.59 23.25
CA GLU A 47 27.21 7.64 22.64
C GLU A 47 28.32 7.37 23.66
N THR A 48 28.22 7.97 24.85
CA THR A 48 29.23 7.80 25.90
C THR A 48 29.18 6.41 26.54
N PHE A 49 27.98 5.86 26.73
CA PHE A 49 27.78 4.53 27.31
C PHE A 49 28.24 3.42 26.36
N MET A 50 28.03 3.61 25.04
CA MET A 50 28.39 2.66 24.00
C MET A 50 29.82 2.84 23.46
N ALA A 51 30.61 3.77 24.01
CA ALA A 51 31.91 4.16 23.46
C ALA A 51 32.93 3.01 23.39
N ASP A 52 32.85 2.04 24.31
CA ASP A 52 33.69 0.83 24.34
C ASP A 52 33.30 -0.20 23.28
N THR A 53 32.13 -0.06 22.66
CA THR A 53 31.63 -0.98 21.62
C THR A 53 31.84 -0.48 20.21
N VAL A 54 32.47 0.69 20.00
CA VAL A 54 32.63 1.30 18.66
C VAL A 54 33.37 0.37 17.68
N GLU A 55 34.43 -0.31 18.12
CA GLU A 55 35.14 -1.28 17.28
C GLU A 55 34.25 -2.46 16.88
N LEU A 56 33.45 -2.97 17.82
CA LEU A 56 32.49 -4.05 17.55
C LEU A 56 31.40 -3.59 16.59
N GLN A 57 30.87 -2.38 16.73
CA GLN A 57 29.87 -1.82 15.82
C GLN A 57 30.41 -1.73 14.38
N GLN A 58 31.65 -1.26 14.21
CA GLN A 58 32.30 -1.20 12.90
C GLN A 58 32.55 -2.59 12.30
N GLN A 59 32.95 -3.58 13.12
CA GLN A 59 33.10 -4.96 12.69
C GLN A 59 31.75 -5.53 12.22
N LEU A 60 30.69 -5.34 13.01
CA LEU A 60 29.35 -5.81 12.66
C LEU A 60 28.82 -5.12 11.39
N GLU A 61 29.03 -3.81 11.24
CA GLU A 61 28.68 -3.07 10.03
C GLU A 61 29.39 -3.64 8.80
N ALA A 62 30.71 -3.83 8.87
CA ALA A 62 31.49 -4.41 7.78
C ALA A 62 31.07 -5.85 7.46
N GLU A 63 30.79 -6.67 8.47
CA GLU A 63 30.29 -8.03 8.27
C GLU A 63 28.92 -8.02 7.58
N MET A 64 27.99 -7.19 8.03
CA MET A 64 26.65 -7.06 7.43
C MET A 64 26.75 -6.60 5.97
N LEU A 65 27.55 -5.56 5.69
CA LEU A 65 27.76 -5.05 4.34
C LEU A 65 28.42 -6.09 3.42
N SER A 66 29.39 -6.86 3.92
CA SER A 66 30.07 -7.90 3.13
C SER A 66 29.15 -9.05 2.67
N ARG A 67 28.02 -9.26 3.37
CA ARG A 67 27.01 -10.26 3.03
C ARG A 67 25.94 -9.73 2.09
N MET A 68 25.89 -8.42 1.87
CA MET A 68 24.98 -7.79 0.91
C MET A 68 25.56 -7.87 -0.49
N THR A 69 24.69 -8.10 -1.47
CA THR A 69 25.08 -8.10 -2.89
C THR A 69 25.20 -6.64 -3.37
N PRO A 70 26.23 -6.27 -4.17
CA PRO A 70 26.40 -4.90 -4.67
C PRO A 70 25.21 -4.38 -5.49
N GLU A 71 24.52 -5.28 -6.19
CA GLU A 71 23.29 -5.02 -6.90
C GLU A 71 22.22 -5.99 -6.40
N VAL A 72 21.07 -5.46 -6.02
CA VAL A 72 19.92 -6.23 -5.53
C VAL A 72 18.78 -6.05 -6.51
N SER A 73 18.14 -7.14 -6.92
CA SER A 73 16.99 -7.10 -7.82
C SER A 73 15.94 -8.12 -7.42
N THR A 74 14.67 -7.76 -7.57
CA THR A 74 13.55 -8.69 -7.36
C THR A 74 13.45 -9.69 -8.50
N PRO A 75 12.99 -10.93 -8.26
CA PRO A 75 12.61 -11.84 -9.33
C PRO A 75 11.63 -11.16 -10.31
N PRO A 76 11.86 -11.21 -11.64
CA PRO A 76 10.98 -10.56 -12.59
C PRO A 76 9.57 -11.16 -12.58
N GLU A 77 8.57 -10.31 -12.43
CA GLU A 77 7.15 -10.68 -12.49
C GLU A 77 6.61 -10.47 -13.90
N ARG A 78 6.00 -11.50 -14.48
CA ARG A 78 5.38 -11.40 -15.80
C ARG A 78 3.98 -10.81 -15.69
N ARG A 79 3.73 -9.72 -16.43
CA ARG A 79 2.40 -9.15 -16.63
C ARG A 79 2.18 -8.88 -18.12
N GLY A 80 1.33 -9.70 -18.74
CA GLY A 80 1.12 -9.68 -20.19
C GLY A 80 2.42 -9.97 -20.95
N PRO A 81 2.84 -9.09 -21.89
CA PRO A 81 4.07 -9.26 -22.67
C PRO A 81 5.34 -8.72 -21.99
N TRP A 82 5.25 -8.21 -20.75
CA TRP A 82 6.34 -7.55 -20.04
C TRP A 82 6.76 -8.33 -18.80
N LEU A 83 8.04 -8.19 -18.47
CA LEU A 83 8.63 -8.60 -17.20
C LEU A 83 8.96 -7.33 -16.40
N TYR A 84 8.41 -7.23 -15.19
CA TYR A 84 8.61 -6.11 -14.26
C TYR A 84 9.51 -6.53 -13.11
N TYR A 85 10.38 -5.64 -12.64
CA TYR A 85 11.22 -5.87 -11.48
C TYR A 85 11.67 -4.54 -10.90
N GLN A 86 12.08 -4.58 -9.63
CA GLN A 86 12.80 -3.50 -9.00
C GLN A 86 14.26 -3.90 -8.85
N CYS A 87 15.17 -2.94 -9.06
CA CYS A 87 16.57 -3.11 -8.70
C CYS A 87 17.06 -1.90 -7.90
N ILE A 88 18.05 -2.12 -7.03
CA ILE A 88 18.81 -1.05 -6.38
C ILE A 88 20.18 -1.06 -7.06
N PRO A 89 20.48 -0.05 -7.91
CA PRO A 89 21.77 0.03 -8.57
C PRO A 89 22.90 0.22 -7.55
N GLU A 90 24.11 -0.20 -7.92
CA GLU A 90 25.28 -0.06 -7.06
C GLU A 90 25.50 1.41 -6.65
N GLY A 91 25.72 1.64 -5.35
CA GLY A 91 25.93 2.98 -4.79
C GLY A 91 24.67 3.86 -4.73
N LYS A 92 23.49 3.30 -5.00
CA LYS A 92 22.19 3.96 -4.83
C LYS A 92 21.49 3.47 -3.57
N GLU A 93 20.67 4.35 -2.99
CA GLU A 93 19.93 4.07 -1.75
C GLU A 93 18.51 3.58 -2.02
N TYR A 94 17.94 3.94 -3.17
CA TYR A 94 16.54 3.69 -3.49
C TYR A 94 16.37 2.77 -4.72
N PRO A 95 15.26 2.02 -4.79
CA PRO A 95 14.98 1.16 -5.93
C PRO A 95 14.61 1.96 -7.19
N VAL A 96 14.77 1.30 -8.32
CA VAL A 96 14.31 1.72 -9.64
C VAL A 96 13.31 0.67 -10.13
N LEU A 97 12.13 1.09 -10.56
CA LEU A 97 11.14 0.21 -11.16
C LEU A 97 11.38 0.12 -12.66
N CYS A 98 11.73 -1.08 -13.12
CA CYS A 98 12.04 -1.35 -14.51
C CYS A 98 11.04 -2.33 -15.12
N ARG A 99 10.93 -2.29 -16.46
CA ARG A 99 10.33 -3.38 -17.24
C ARG A 99 11.14 -3.68 -18.48
N ARG A 100 10.96 -4.88 -19.03
CA ARG A 100 11.47 -5.27 -20.36
C ARG A 100 10.50 -6.23 -21.03
N ARG A 101 10.46 -6.29 -22.36
CA ARG A 101 9.62 -7.27 -23.05
C ARG A 101 10.17 -8.68 -22.82
N GLU A 102 9.26 -9.63 -22.63
CA GLU A 102 9.61 -11.04 -22.58
C GLU A 102 10.17 -11.49 -23.94
N ARG A 103 11.30 -12.21 -23.91
CA ARG A 103 11.89 -12.78 -25.13
C ARG A 103 10.93 -13.83 -25.70
N ARG A 104 10.68 -13.75 -27.01
CA ARG A 104 9.95 -14.77 -27.75
C ARG A 104 10.92 -15.65 -28.52
N ASP A 105 10.66 -16.95 -28.54
CA ASP A 105 11.49 -17.90 -29.28
C ASP A 105 11.32 -17.75 -30.80
N GLY A 106 12.42 -17.91 -31.52
CA GLY A 106 12.48 -17.88 -32.99
C GLY A 106 13.46 -16.84 -33.54
N PHE A 107 14.40 -17.27 -34.38
CA PHE A 107 15.51 -16.45 -34.88
C PHE A 107 15.05 -15.17 -35.59
N ALA A 108 13.99 -15.24 -36.41
CA ALA A 108 13.44 -14.07 -37.09
C ALA A 108 12.82 -13.06 -36.10
N ILE A 109 12.11 -13.53 -35.08
CA ILE A 109 11.46 -12.67 -34.07
C ILE A 109 12.53 -12.03 -33.18
N ALA A 110 13.52 -12.80 -32.73
CA ALA A 110 14.65 -12.30 -31.97
C ALA A 110 15.46 -11.25 -32.75
N PHE A 111 15.65 -11.45 -34.07
CA PHE A 111 16.31 -10.48 -34.93
C PHE A 111 15.49 -9.18 -35.05
N PHE A 112 14.18 -9.26 -35.32
CA PHE A 112 13.32 -8.08 -35.40
C PHE A 112 13.21 -7.33 -34.05
N ASP A 113 13.10 -8.07 -32.95
CA ASP A 113 13.04 -7.50 -31.60
C ASP A 113 14.36 -6.82 -31.21
N TYR A 114 15.50 -7.41 -31.59
CA TYR A 114 16.82 -6.80 -31.39
C TYR A 114 16.98 -5.51 -32.20
N VAL A 115 16.64 -5.54 -33.50
CA VAL A 115 16.74 -4.36 -34.38
C VAL A 115 15.81 -3.23 -33.93
N ARG A 116 14.63 -3.55 -33.37
CA ARG A 116 13.68 -2.56 -32.84
C ARG A 116 13.97 -2.12 -31.40
N GLY A 117 15.00 -2.67 -30.75
CA GLY A 117 15.32 -2.35 -29.36
C GLY A 117 14.30 -2.85 -28.34
N HIS A 118 13.46 -3.84 -28.69
CA HIS A 118 12.42 -4.38 -27.81
C HIS A 118 12.96 -5.09 -26.56
N TYR A 119 14.27 -5.34 -26.49
CA TYR A 119 14.95 -5.89 -25.30
C TYR A 119 15.63 -4.83 -24.43
N ARG A 120 15.51 -3.55 -24.77
CA ARG A 120 16.01 -2.49 -23.88
C ARG A 120 15.12 -2.41 -22.65
N GLU A 121 15.78 -2.33 -21.50
CA GLU A 121 15.13 -2.05 -20.24
C GLU A 121 14.51 -0.65 -20.30
N GLU A 122 13.28 -0.53 -19.80
CA GLU A 122 12.57 0.72 -19.63
C GLU A 122 12.49 1.03 -18.14
N VAL A 123 13.08 2.16 -17.72
CA VAL A 123 12.91 2.71 -16.37
C VAL A 123 11.56 3.41 -16.31
N LEU A 124 10.66 2.89 -15.46
CA LEU A 124 9.32 3.43 -15.31
C LEU A 124 9.29 4.55 -14.27
N LEU A 125 10.04 4.36 -13.19
CA LEU A 125 10.14 5.29 -12.08
C LEU A 125 11.52 5.09 -11.43
N ASP A 126 12.22 6.18 -11.12
CA ASP A 126 13.49 6.17 -10.40
C ASP A 126 13.33 7.00 -9.12
N TRP A 127 13.41 6.33 -7.99
CA TRP A 127 13.24 6.95 -6.69
C TRP A 127 14.45 7.84 -6.39
N ASN A 128 15.64 7.49 -6.88
CA ASN A 128 16.85 8.25 -6.64
C ASN A 128 16.79 9.63 -7.30
N GLU A 129 16.22 9.75 -8.50
CA GLU A 129 16.01 11.04 -9.16
C GLU A 129 15.10 11.95 -8.31
N ILE A 130 14.03 11.39 -7.74
CA ILE A 130 13.11 12.12 -6.86
C ILE A 130 13.80 12.45 -5.53
N GLY A 131 14.53 11.49 -4.96
CA GLY A 131 15.25 11.63 -3.70
C GLY A 131 16.33 12.71 -3.76
N VAL A 132 16.98 12.94 -4.90
CA VAL A 132 17.91 14.06 -5.09
C VAL A 132 17.21 15.42 -4.95
N GLN A 133 15.96 15.53 -5.40
CA GLN A 133 15.20 16.77 -5.32
C GLN A 133 14.72 17.09 -3.90
N PHE A 134 14.30 16.07 -3.14
CA PHE A 134 13.65 16.25 -1.83
C PHE A 134 14.49 15.82 -0.62
N GLY A 135 15.64 15.16 -0.83
CA GLY A 135 16.48 14.57 0.22
C GLY A 135 15.90 13.32 0.87
N TYR A 136 14.66 12.96 0.54
CA TYR A 136 13.95 11.77 0.98
C TYR A 136 12.85 11.45 -0.02
N VAL A 137 12.60 10.16 -0.20
CA VAL A 137 11.46 9.69 -0.96
C VAL A 137 10.96 8.37 -0.40
N ASN A 138 9.64 8.21 -0.37
CA ASN A 138 9.01 6.93 -0.15
C ASN A 138 7.88 6.76 -1.16
N VAL A 139 7.89 5.64 -1.89
CA VAL A 139 6.76 5.26 -2.75
C VAL A 139 5.95 4.22 -2.02
N GLY A 140 4.71 4.56 -1.68
CA GLY A 140 3.85 3.71 -0.86
C GLY A 140 3.34 2.50 -1.65
N THR A 141 2.69 2.77 -2.79
CA THR A 141 2.17 1.73 -3.68
C THR A 141 2.25 2.18 -5.13
N TYR A 142 2.25 1.22 -6.06
CA TYR A 142 2.14 1.49 -7.48
C TYR A 142 1.36 0.39 -8.21
N GLN A 143 0.70 0.77 -9.30
CA GLN A 143 -0.08 -0.11 -10.15
C GLN A 143 0.10 0.27 -11.62
N ILE A 144 0.41 -0.74 -12.45
CA ILE A 144 0.45 -0.59 -13.91
C ILE A 144 -0.94 -0.88 -14.47
N SER A 145 -1.44 -0.03 -15.35
CA SER A 145 -2.72 -0.25 -16.02
C SER A 145 -2.69 -1.53 -16.86
N PRO A 146 -3.81 -2.27 -17.01
CA PRO A 146 -3.84 -3.50 -17.79
C PRO A 146 -3.38 -3.35 -19.25
N ASP A 147 -3.63 -2.20 -19.87
CA ASP A 147 -3.19 -1.85 -21.22
C ASP A 147 -1.69 -1.46 -21.31
N GLN A 148 -0.96 -1.49 -20.19
CA GLN A 148 0.48 -1.24 -20.06
C GLN A 148 0.90 0.20 -20.37
N ARG A 149 -0.05 1.14 -20.41
CA ARG A 149 0.18 2.54 -20.76
C ARG A 149 0.44 3.43 -19.55
N TYR A 150 -0.28 3.25 -18.46
CA TYR A 150 -0.22 4.14 -17.30
C TYR A 150 0.45 3.45 -16.10
N LEU A 151 1.23 4.22 -15.34
CA LEU A 151 1.73 3.88 -14.02
C LEU A 151 1.09 4.81 -13.01
N ALA A 152 0.20 4.29 -12.17
CA ALA A 152 -0.28 4.99 -10.98
C ALA A 152 0.65 4.68 -9.81
N TYR A 153 1.07 5.67 -9.04
CA TYR A 153 1.93 5.48 -7.88
C TYR A 153 1.68 6.54 -6.82
N THR A 154 1.98 6.24 -5.56
CA THR A 154 1.84 7.18 -4.44
C THR A 154 3.19 7.55 -3.85
N LEU A 155 3.38 8.81 -3.49
CA LEU A 155 4.68 9.35 -3.07
C LEU A 155 4.56 10.13 -1.76
N ASP A 156 5.47 9.90 -0.82
CA ASP A 156 5.72 10.75 0.35
C ASP A 156 7.15 11.30 0.30
N VAL A 157 7.28 12.61 0.23
CA VAL A 157 8.56 13.35 0.25
C VAL A 157 8.78 14.10 1.57
N SER A 158 7.85 13.97 2.52
CA SER A 158 7.81 14.73 3.78
C SER A 158 8.12 13.90 5.02
N ARG A 159 8.18 12.56 4.90
CA ARG A 159 8.26 11.58 6.01
C ARG A 159 7.01 11.55 6.89
N GLY A 160 5.91 12.12 6.43
CA GLY A 160 4.65 12.21 7.16
C GLY A 160 3.72 11.01 6.96
N GLU A 161 4.12 10.01 6.15
CA GLU A 161 3.28 8.84 5.81
C GLU A 161 1.93 9.24 5.18
N ARG A 162 1.86 10.43 4.60
CA ARG A 162 0.73 10.93 3.83
C ARG A 162 1.15 10.98 2.38
N PHE A 163 0.69 10.00 1.60
CA PHE A 163 1.14 9.82 0.23
C PHE A 163 0.23 10.56 -0.76
N THR A 164 0.86 11.08 -1.81
CA THR A 164 0.21 11.77 -2.91
C THR A 164 0.19 10.88 -4.14
N LEU A 165 -0.97 10.67 -4.74
CA LEU A 165 -1.12 9.94 -6.00
C LEU A 165 -0.54 10.74 -7.16
N PHE A 166 0.06 10.02 -8.11
CA PHE A 166 0.45 10.49 -9.43
C PHE A 166 0.14 9.40 -10.44
N VAL A 167 -0.24 9.80 -11.66
CA VAL A 167 -0.36 8.89 -12.80
C VAL A 167 0.57 9.35 -13.92
N LYS A 168 1.50 8.48 -14.32
CA LYS A 168 2.44 8.71 -15.42
C LYS A 168 1.97 7.95 -16.66
N ASP A 169 1.87 8.65 -17.79
CA ASP A 169 1.74 8.03 -19.11
C ASP A 169 3.13 7.53 -19.55
N LEU A 170 3.28 6.22 -19.66
CA LEU A 170 4.55 5.56 -20.00
C LEU A 170 4.93 5.71 -21.48
N TRP A 171 4.02 6.12 -22.35
CA TRP A 171 4.33 6.39 -23.76
C TRP A 171 4.91 7.78 -23.96
N THR A 172 4.36 8.77 -23.25
CA THR A 172 4.82 10.17 -23.37
C THR A 172 5.85 10.54 -22.30
N GLY A 173 5.93 9.76 -21.23
CA GLY A 173 6.73 10.06 -20.03
C GLY A 173 6.12 11.14 -19.14
N SER A 174 4.96 11.69 -19.49
CA SER A 174 4.34 12.82 -18.80
C SER A 174 3.48 12.37 -17.62
N ILE A 175 3.45 13.18 -16.56
CA ILE A 175 2.54 12.99 -15.42
C ILE A 175 1.23 13.72 -15.72
N LEU A 176 0.10 13.06 -15.49
CA LEU A 176 -1.24 13.64 -15.67
C LEU A 176 -1.51 14.66 -14.56
N SER A 177 -1.81 15.90 -14.94
CA SER A 177 -1.98 17.03 -14.01
C SER A 177 -3.15 16.87 -13.04
N ASN A 178 -4.21 16.17 -13.44
CA ASN A 178 -5.44 15.98 -12.66
C ASN A 178 -5.40 14.77 -11.71
N THR A 179 -4.20 14.30 -11.32
CA THR A 179 -4.01 13.10 -10.49
C THR A 179 -3.24 13.32 -9.20
N ASN A 180 -2.83 14.57 -8.90
CA ASN A 180 -2.14 14.93 -7.66
C ASN A 180 -3.14 15.01 -6.48
N ILE A 181 -3.37 13.85 -5.84
CA ILE A 181 -4.37 13.69 -4.78
C ILE A 181 -3.67 13.19 -3.52
N GLU A 182 -3.78 13.94 -2.43
CA GLU A 182 -3.14 13.60 -1.15
C GLU A 182 -3.93 12.58 -0.34
N GLY A 183 -3.23 11.87 0.55
CA GLY A 183 -3.83 10.91 1.48
C GLY A 183 -4.25 9.61 0.82
N VAL A 184 -3.75 9.31 -0.38
CA VAL A 184 -4.08 8.09 -1.12
C VAL A 184 -3.31 6.91 -0.56
N VAL A 185 -4.02 5.80 -0.29
CA VAL A 185 -3.44 4.61 0.37
C VAL A 185 -3.35 3.42 -0.58
N SER A 186 -4.47 3.06 -1.22
CA SER A 186 -4.57 1.88 -2.09
C SER A 186 -5.02 2.27 -3.49
N LEU A 187 -4.62 1.47 -4.49
CA LEU A 187 -4.87 1.71 -5.92
C LEU A 187 -5.37 0.43 -6.60
N ALA A 188 -6.34 0.54 -7.50
CA ALA A 188 -6.81 -0.57 -8.33
C ALA A 188 -7.23 -0.09 -9.72
N TRP A 189 -6.74 -0.75 -10.77
CA TRP A 189 -7.15 -0.46 -12.13
C TRP A 189 -8.34 -1.33 -12.56
N GLY A 190 -9.29 -0.69 -13.24
CA GLY A 190 -10.28 -1.36 -14.05
C GLY A 190 -9.63 -2.14 -15.20
N LYS A 191 -10.29 -3.20 -15.67
CA LYS A 191 -9.75 -4.12 -16.68
C LYS A 191 -9.35 -3.46 -17.99
N ASP A 192 -10.05 -2.40 -18.36
CA ASP A 192 -9.83 -1.67 -19.60
C ASP A 192 -8.71 -0.62 -19.50
N GLY A 193 -8.12 -0.43 -18.31
CA GLY A 193 -7.09 0.58 -18.05
C GLY A 193 -7.57 2.03 -18.09
N LYS A 194 -8.90 2.27 -18.16
CA LYS A 194 -9.47 3.61 -18.26
C LYS A 194 -9.98 4.14 -16.93
N ILE A 195 -10.24 3.25 -15.99
CA ILE A 195 -10.75 3.59 -14.66
C ILE A 195 -9.68 3.25 -13.63
N LEU A 196 -9.29 4.25 -12.84
CA LEU A 196 -8.45 4.08 -11.66
C LEU A 196 -9.31 4.29 -10.43
N LEU A 197 -9.34 3.32 -9.52
CA LEU A 197 -9.92 3.48 -8.20
C LEU A 197 -8.80 3.70 -7.19
N TYR A 198 -9.07 4.52 -6.19
CA TYR A 198 -8.14 4.79 -5.11
C TYR A 198 -8.87 5.07 -3.79
N THR A 199 -8.22 4.76 -2.67
CA THR A 199 -8.74 5.07 -1.34
C THR A 199 -8.14 6.37 -0.81
N VAL A 200 -8.90 7.15 -0.04
CA VAL A 200 -8.41 8.35 0.65
C VAL A 200 -8.56 8.19 2.16
N SER A 201 -7.51 8.58 2.90
CA SER A 201 -7.46 8.55 4.36
C SER A 201 -8.01 9.81 5.02
N ASP A 202 -8.55 9.64 6.24
CA ASP A 202 -8.93 10.74 7.12
C ASP A 202 -7.71 11.35 7.84
N ASP A 203 -7.96 12.29 8.75
CA ASP A 203 -6.91 12.98 9.52
C ASP A 203 -6.15 12.06 10.49
N LEU A 204 -6.68 10.85 10.75
CA LEU A 204 -6.04 9.82 11.57
C LEU A 204 -5.32 8.77 10.70
N HIS A 205 -5.07 9.07 9.43
CA HIS A 205 -4.45 8.17 8.44
C HIS A 205 -5.27 6.89 8.18
N ARG A 206 -6.56 6.85 8.53
CA ARG A 206 -7.42 5.70 8.28
C ARG A 206 -8.06 5.82 6.89
N PRO A 207 -7.79 4.90 5.94
CA PRO A 207 -8.46 4.90 4.64
C PRO A 207 -9.95 4.59 4.83
N PHE A 208 -10.81 5.46 4.30
CA PHE A 208 -12.26 5.35 4.53
C PHE A 208 -13.14 5.71 3.34
N LYS A 209 -12.63 6.45 2.36
CA LYS A 209 -13.34 6.78 1.12
C LYS A 209 -12.73 6.04 -0.06
N VAL A 210 -13.56 5.64 -1.02
CA VAL A 210 -13.13 5.11 -2.32
C VAL A 210 -13.66 6.02 -3.41
N PHE A 211 -12.75 6.47 -4.27
CA PHE A 211 -13.06 7.26 -5.44
C PHE A 211 -12.76 6.47 -6.71
N GLY A 212 -13.50 6.76 -7.78
CA GLY A 212 -13.25 6.27 -9.13
C GLY A 212 -12.97 7.43 -10.08
N LYS A 213 -11.80 7.37 -10.74
CA LYS A 213 -11.36 8.32 -11.75
C LYS A 213 -11.37 7.69 -13.13
N ARG A 214 -11.95 8.39 -14.11
CA ARG A 214 -11.74 8.07 -15.53
C ARG A 214 -10.54 8.86 -16.04
N ILE A 215 -9.49 8.17 -16.48
CA ILE A 215 -8.20 8.80 -16.82
C ILE A 215 -8.32 9.80 -17.98
N ASP A 216 -9.09 9.47 -19.01
CA ASP A 216 -9.29 10.32 -20.18
C ASP A 216 -10.35 11.41 -19.97
N SER A 217 -10.72 11.70 -18.72
CA SER A 217 -11.80 12.62 -18.37
C SER A 217 -11.34 13.76 -17.48
N GLU A 218 -11.85 14.96 -17.75
CA GLU A 218 -11.69 16.15 -16.92
C GLU A 218 -12.80 16.30 -15.87
N TYR A 219 -13.74 15.35 -15.79
CA TYR A 219 -14.77 15.36 -14.75
C TYR A 219 -14.16 15.04 -13.38
N GLU A 220 -14.83 15.52 -12.33
CA GLU A 220 -14.46 15.20 -10.95
C GLU A 220 -14.56 13.69 -10.68
N ASP A 221 -13.69 13.22 -9.80
CA ASP A 221 -13.63 11.81 -9.42
C ASP A 221 -14.88 11.44 -8.60
N MET A 222 -15.48 10.30 -8.93
CA MET A 222 -16.75 9.88 -8.34
C MET A 222 -16.52 9.21 -6.99
N LEU A 223 -17.19 9.68 -5.92
CA LEU A 223 -17.23 8.96 -4.65
C LEU A 223 -18.07 7.69 -4.79
N LEU A 224 -17.44 6.53 -4.66
CA LEU A 224 -18.08 5.22 -4.80
C LEU A 224 -18.48 4.63 -3.46
N PHE A 225 -17.65 4.79 -2.42
CA PHE A 225 -17.87 4.21 -1.10
C PHE A 225 -17.32 5.10 0.02
N GLU A 226 -17.97 5.09 1.18
CA GLU A 226 -17.53 5.77 2.40
C GLU A 226 -17.83 4.90 3.64
N GLU A 227 -16.80 4.59 4.43
CA GLU A 227 -16.92 3.87 5.69
C GLU A 227 -17.04 4.83 6.88
N ASN A 228 -18.21 4.79 7.51
CA ASN A 228 -18.58 5.65 8.63
C ASN A 228 -18.13 5.09 9.99
N ASP A 229 -17.92 3.77 10.09
CA ASP A 229 -17.39 3.14 11.30
C ASP A 229 -15.89 3.40 11.42
N LYS A 230 -15.50 4.23 12.39
CA LYS A 230 -14.10 4.62 12.65
C LYS A 230 -13.19 3.46 13.06
N SER A 231 -13.74 2.30 13.41
CA SER A 231 -12.96 1.09 13.71
C SER A 231 -12.58 0.30 12.45
N CYS A 232 -13.11 0.68 11.29
CA CYS A 232 -12.92 -0.02 10.03
C CYS A 232 -11.99 0.75 9.09
N CYS A 233 -11.10 0.03 8.42
CA CYS A 233 -10.26 0.54 7.34
C CYS A 233 -10.75 -0.02 6.00
N VAL A 234 -10.68 0.82 4.97
CA VAL A 234 -11.08 0.47 3.61
C VAL A 234 -9.86 0.20 2.75
N ASP A 235 -9.90 -0.89 2.00
CA ASP A 235 -8.89 -1.25 1.01
C ASP A 235 -9.57 -1.65 -0.31
N ILE A 236 -8.85 -1.54 -1.42
CA ILE A 236 -9.35 -1.89 -2.75
C ILE A 236 -8.39 -2.83 -3.48
N ALA A 237 -8.94 -3.74 -4.27
CA ALA A 237 -8.16 -4.65 -5.09
C ALA A 237 -8.92 -5.02 -6.37
N SER A 238 -8.22 -5.21 -7.49
CA SER A 238 -8.77 -5.88 -8.66
C SER A 238 -8.68 -7.39 -8.47
N THR A 239 -9.71 -8.14 -8.88
CA THR A 239 -9.64 -9.61 -8.90
C THR A 239 -8.53 -10.08 -9.83
N LYS A 240 -8.01 -11.30 -9.63
CA LYS A 240 -6.88 -11.81 -10.44
C LYS A 240 -7.17 -11.93 -11.93
N ASP A 241 -8.43 -12.13 -12.30
CA ASP A 241 -8.88 -12.13 -13.70
C ASP A 241 -9.32 -10.75 -14.20
N CYS A 242 -9.09 -9.73 -13.38
CA CYS A 242 -9.44 -8.33 -13.53
C CYS A 242 -10.93 -8.08 -13.79
N GLN A 243 -11.84 -9.03 -13.59
CA GLN A 243 -13.25 -8.82 -13.93
C GLN A 243 -13.95 -7.86 -12.96
N PHE A 244 -13.62 -7.93 -11.68
CA PHE A 244 -14.25 -7.12 -10.64
C PHE A 244 -13.23 -6.29 -9.89
N ILE A 245 -13.69 -5.16 -9.34
CA ILE A 245 -13.00 -4.47 -8.26
C ILE A 245 -13.68 -4.85 -6.96
N ILE A 246 -12.88 -5.21 -5.96
CA ILE A 246 -13.29 -5.54 -4.61
C ILE A 246 -12.96 -4.36 -3.71
N ILE A 247 -13.94 -3.93 -2.90
CA ILE A 247 -13.75 -2.98 -1.81
C ILE A 247 -13.92 -3.73 -0.50
N ASN A 248 -12.86 -3.79 0.29
CA ASN A 248 -12.84 -4.46 1.58
C ASN A 248 -12.96 -3.40 2.69
N SER A 249 -13.99 -3.48 3.52
CA SER A 249 -14.10 -2.67 4.73
C SER A 249 -13.99 -3.55 5.97
N ASN A 250 -12.83 -3.48 6.64
CA ASN A 250 -12.43 -4.41 7.67
C ASN A 250 -12.15 -3.70 9.00
N SER A 251 -12.70 -4.23 10.09
CA SER A 251 -12.23 -3.96 11.44
C SER A 251 -11.23 -5.05 11.87
N ARG A 252 -10.71 -4.95 13.10
CA ARG A 252 -9.86 -6.00 13.68
C ARG A 252 -10.53 -7.37 13.77
N THR A 253 -11.87 -7.43 13.77
CA THR A 253 -12.62 -8.65 14.06
C THR A 253 -13.69 -8.98 13.02
N SER A 254 -13.92 -8.12 12.04
CA SER A 254 -15.04 -8.26 11.11
C SER A 254 -14.74 -7.72 9.73
N SER A 255 -15.34 -8.32 8.72
CA SER A 255 -15.22 -7.91 7.31
C SER A 255 -16.58 -7.55 6.72
N GLU A 256 -16.58 -6.60 5.78
CA GLU A 256 -17.67 -6.37 4.84
C GLU A 256 -17.04 -6.10 3.47
N VAL A 257 -17.45 -6.88 2.47
CA VAL A 257 -16.85 -6.85 1.14
C VAL A 257 -17.89 -6.47 0.12
N TYR A 258 -17.55 -5.49 -0.70
CA TYR A 258 -18.31 -5.04 -1.86
C TYR A 258 -17.55 -5.37 -3.13
N PHE A 259 -18.27 -5.49 -4.24
CA PHE A 259 -17.68 -5.64 -5.54
C PHE A 259 -18.47 -4.84 -6.59
N MET A 260 -17.83 -4.56 -7.71
CA MET A 260 -18.42 -3.93 -8.89
C MET A 260 -17.71 -4.40 -10.14
N ASP A 261 -18.36 -4.28 -11.29
CA ASP A 261 -17.72 -4.53 -12.58
C ASP A 261 -16.52 -3.58 -12.75
N SER A 262 -15.38 -4.12 -13.14
CA SER A 262 -14.14 -3.35 -13.28
C SER A 262 -14.12 -2.40 -14.48
N THR A 263 -15.04 -2.54 -15.42
CA THR A 263 -15.10 -1.74 -16.66
C THR A 263 -16.20 -0.68 -16.63
N ASP A 264 -17.14 -0.77 -15.68
CA ASP A 264 -18.23 0.18 -15.56
C ASP A 264 -18.60 0.49 -14.10
N ILE A 265 -18.12 1.66 -13.64
CA ILE A 265 -18.45 2.21 -12.32
C ILE A 265 -19.96 2.49 -12.16
N ALA A 266 -20.72 2.67 -13.25
CA ALA A 266 -22.14 2.96 -13.20
C ALA A 266 -23.00 1.72 -12.84
N THR A 267 -22.43 0.51 -12.92
CA THR A 267 -23.10 -0.73 -12.45
C THR A 267 -23.39 -0.70 -10.95
N GLY A 268 -22.67 0.14 -10.20
CA GLY A 268 -22.84 0.34 -8.77
C GLY A 268 -22.23 -0.78 -7.94
N LEU A 269 -21.99 -0.49 -6.66
CA LEU A 269 -21.44 -1.44 -5.71
C LEU A 269 -22.50 -2.43 -5.24
N GLN A 270 -22.14 -3.70 -5.27
CA GLN A 270 -22.92 -4.79 -4.72
C GLN A 270 -22.20 -5.39 -3.53
N ARG A 271 -22.94 -5.72 -2.47
CA ARG A 271 -22.37 -6.28 -1.25
C ARG A 271 -22.43 -7.80 -1.28
N ILE A 272 -21.33 -8.46 -0.92
CA ILE A 272 -21.26 -9.93 -0.83
C ILE A 272 -22.07 -10.46 0.36
N ARG A 273 -21.83 -9.92 1.55
CA ARG A 273 -22.52 -10.26 2.81
C ARG A 273 -22.45 -9.07 3.75
N ARG A 274 -23.45 -8.92 4.62
CA ARG A 274 -23.45 -7.86 5.65
C ARG A 274 -22.41 -8.16 6.73
N ARG A 275 -21.76 -7.11 7.25
CA ARG A 275 -20.85 -7.21 8.41
C ARG A 275 -21.52 -7.91 9.60
N GLU A 276 -20.79 -8.82 10.23
CA GLU A 276 -21.17 -9.50 11.46
C GLU A 276 -19.97 -9.53 12.43
N THR A 277 -20.19 -9.22 13.71
CA THR A 277 -19.14 -9.17 14.72
C THR A 277 -18.45 -10.52 14.87
N GLY A 278 -17.13 -10.56 14.73
CA GLY A 278 -16.32 -11.79 14.83
C GLY A 278 -16.23 -12.60 13.52
N VAL A 279 -16.95 -12.18 12.47
CA VAL A 279 -16.91 -12.83 11.15
C VAL A 279 -16.02 -12.05 10.20
N GLN A 280 -14.93 -12.69 9.80
CA GLN A 280 -13.98 -12.22 8.79
C GLN A 280 -14.10 -13.08 7.54
N TYR A 281 -13.97 -12.44 6.39
CA TYR A 281 -13.94 -13.14 5.11
C TYR A 281 -13.21 -12.35 4.04
N PHE A 282 -12.59 -13.09 3.13
CA PHE A 282 -11.83 -12.58 2.00
C PHE A 282 -12.39 -13.17 0.72
N VAL A 283 -12.48 -12.37 -0.33
CA VAL A 283 -13.16 -12.74 -1.57
C VAL A 283 -12.21 -12.63 -2.75
N GLU A 284 -12.16 -13.67 -3.56
CA GLU A 284 -11.49 -13.69 -4.87
C GLU A 284 -12.47 -14.19 -5.93
N HIS A 285 -12.34 -13.75 -7.17
CA HIS A 285 -13.17 -14.21 -8.27
C HIS A 285 -12.42 -15.13 -9.22
N HIS A 286 -13.09 -16.21 -9.64
CA HIS A 286 -12.61 -17.04 -10.74
C HIS A 286 -13.76 -17.79 -11.42
N HIS A 287 -13.83 -17.70 -12.76
CA HIS A 287 -14.79 -18.44 -13.61
C HIS A 287 -16.26 -18.38 -13.16
N GLY A 288 -16.76 -17.18 -12.81
CA GLY A 288 -18.18 -16.98 -12.47
C GLY A 288 -18.54 -17.34 -11.03
N PHE A 289 -17.53 -17.64 -10.21
CA PHE A 289 -17.67 -17.89 -8.78
C PHE A 289 -16.79 -16.94 -7.97
N PHE A 290 -17.33 -16.49 -6.85
CA PHE A 290 -16.53 -15.95 -5.77
C PHE A 290 -16.09 -17.10 -4.86
N TYR A 291 -14.79 -17.15 -4.61
CA TYR A 291 -14.15 -18.03 -3.63
C TYR A 291 -13.92 -17.22 -2.36
N ILE A 292 -14.42 -17.74 -1.24
CA ILE A 292 -14.54 -17.00 0.01
C ILE A 292 -13.83 -17.76 1.11
N LEU A 293 -12.73 -17.21 1.61
CA LEU A 293 -12.05 -17.72 2.79
C LEU A 293 -12.66 -17.05 4.02
N THR A 294 -13.32 -17.80 4.91
CA THR A 294 -14.10 -17.22 6.01
C THR A 294 -14.05 -18.06 7.29
N ASN A 295 -14.30 -17.43 8.44
CA ASN A 295 -14.57 -18.08 9.72
C ASN A 295 -16.06 -18.02 10.12
N ALA A 296 -16.96 -17.71 9.17
CA ALA A 296 -18.38 -17.58 9.43
C ALA A 296 -18.99 -18.88 10.01
N PRO A 297 -20.08 -18.80 10.78
CA PRO A 297 -20.79 -20.00 11.22
C PRO A 297 -21.31 -20.85 10.04
N LEU A 298 -21.15 -22.17 10.11
CA LEU A 298 -21.76 -23.14 9.19
C LEU A 298 -23.12 -23.61 9.76
N GLY A 299 -24.21 -23.22 9.10
CA GLY A 299 -25.58 -23.57 9.52
C GLY A 299 -26.01 -22.89 10.83
N ASP A 300 -26.90 -23.52 11.59
CA ASP A 300 -27.41 -23.00 12.88
C ASP A 300 -26.40 -23.06 14.04
N ILE A 301 -25.18 -23.55 13.78
CA ILE A 301 -24.14 -23.68 14.80
C ILE A 301 -23.49 -22.30 14.99
N LYS A 302 -24.04 -21.51 15.93
CA LYS A 302 -23.56 -20.17 16.33
C LYS A 302 -22.19 -20.15 17.04
N VAL A 303 -21.33 -21.14 16.79
CA VAL A 303 -19.96 -21.10 17.26
C VAL A 303 -19.12 -20.53 16.13
N VAL A 304 -18.58 -19.33 16.32
CA VAL A 304 -17.53 -18.79 15.44
C VAL A 304 -16.43 -19.84 15.41
N MET A 305 -16.18 -20.43 14.24
CA MET A 305 -15.08 -21.37 14.13
C MET A 305 -13.79 -20.56 14.29
N GLU A 306 -12.89 -20.99 15.19
CA GLU A 306 -11.53 -20.42 15.21
C GLU A 306 -10.80 -20.71 13.89
N ASN A 307 -11.27 -21.70 13.13
CA ASN A 307 -10.71 -22.14 11.88
C ASN A 307 -11.42 -21.50 10.68
N TYR A 308 -10.62 -20.98 9.75
CA TYR A 308 -11.11 -20.56 8.44
C TYR A 308 -11.40 -21.78 7.55
N TYR A 309 -12.44 -21.68 6.73
CA TYR A 309 -12.74 -22.62 5.65
C TYR A 309 -12.97 -21.88 4.33
N LEU A 310 -12.83 -22.62 3.23
CA LEU A 310 -13.09 -22.12 1.89
C LEU A 310 -14.51 -22.47 1.48
N ALA A 311 -15.27 -21.46 1.08
CA ALA A 311 -16.60 -21.59 0.51
C ALA A 311 -16.64 -20.95 -0.88
N ARG A 312 -17.73 -21.13 -1.61
CA ARG A 312 -17.94 -20.42 -2.87
C ARG A 312 -19.40 -20.00 -3.07
N CYS A 313 -19.61 -18.95 -3.84
CA CYS A 313 -20.93 -18.56 -4.33
C CYS A 313 -20.87 -18.16 -5.80
N SER A 314 -21.95 -18.40 -6.54
CA SER A 314 -22.05 -17.92 -7.91
C SER A 314 -22.23 -16.40 -7.91
N VAL A 315 -21.57 -15.71 -8.84
CA VAL A 315 -21.71 -14.25 -9.00
C VAL A 315 -23.18 -13.85 -9.23
N CYS A 316 -24.00 -14.73 -9.81
CA CYS A 316 -25.42 -14.45 -10.05
C CYS A 316 -26.32 -14.59 -8.81
N ASN A 317 -25.85 -15.24 -7.74
CA ASN A 317 -26.65 -15.59 -6.56
C ASN A 317 -26.19 -14.89 -5.27
N ILE A 318 -25.59 -13.71 -5.42
CA ILE A 318 -25.03 -12.95 -4.31
C ILE A 318 -26.15 -12.43 -3.40
N GLY A 319 -25.93 -12.50 -2.09
CA GLY A 319 -26.90 -12.10 -1.07
C GLY A 319 -27.60 -13.25 -0.36
N SER A 320 -27.44 -14.50 -0.83
CA SER A 320 -27.73 -15.68 -0.02
C SER A 320 -26.63 -15.83 1.05
N ASN A 321 -27.01 -15.93 2.33
CA ASN A 321 -26.07 -16.24 3.42
C ASN A 321 -25.55 -17.69 3.35
N GLU A 322 -25.96 -18.43 2.32
CA GLU A 322 -25.64 -19.84 2.11
C GLU A 322 -24.53 -19.95 1.06
N TRP A 323 -23.29 -19.79 1.49
CA TRP A 323 -22.13 -20.15 0.69
C TRP A 323 -21.99 -21.68 0.65
N GLN A 324 -21.64 -22.22 -0.53
CA GLN A 324 -21.48 -23.66 -0.75
C GLN A 324 -20.09 -24.16 -0.39
#